data_AF-A0A4U0NTR1-F1
#
_entry.id   AF-A0A4U0NTR1-F1
#
_cell.length_a   1.000
_cell.length_b   1.000
_cell.length_c   1.000
_cell.angle_alpha   90.00
_cell.angle_beta   90.00
_cell.angle_gamma   90.00
#
_symmetry.space_group_name_H-M   'P 1'
#
loop_
_entity.id
_entity.type
_entity.pdbx_description
1 polymer ?
#
loop_
_entity_poly.entity_id
_entity_poly.type
_entity_poly.pdbx_seq_one_letter_code
_entity_poly.pdbx_strand_id
1 'polypeptide(L)'
;MSKPTENDLPFSTWSLTKLADFLVAEGVVDDTSHEGLRILLREEGVFFQRLKTWKTSRDPDYAAKKARVEHLYAIAEERSYPRPTNRKWSSAWTSSVPST
;
A
#
# COMPACT_ATOMS: atom_id res chain seq x y z
N MET A 1 4.72 21.64 -7.14
CA MET A 1 3.66 21.68 -6.11
C MET A 1 4.32 21.75 -4.75
N SER A 2 4.17 22.88 -4.08
CA SER A 2 4.67 23.11 -2.72
C SER A 2 4.05 22.10 -1.74
N LYS A 3 4.77 21.72 -0.70
CA LYS A 3 4.25 20.81 0.33
C LYS A 3 3.22 21.55 1.20
N PRO A 4 2.24 20.86 1.80
CA PRO A 4 1.29 21.56 2.67
C PRO A 4 1.96 22.26 3.86
N THR A 5 3.07 21.72 4.37
CA THR A 5 3.89 22.35 5.41
C THR A 5 4.51 23.68 4.98
N GLU A 6 4.75 23.88 3.68
CA GLU A 6 5.22 25.16 3.13
C GLU A 6 4.09 26.20 3.03
N ASN A 7 2.83 25.78 3.27
CA ASN A 7 1.64 26.63 3.32
C ASN A 7 1.09 26.74 4.76
N ASP A 8 1.93 26.50 5.78
CA ASP A 8 1.56 26.53 7.21
C ASP A 8 0.42 25.57 7.61
N LEU A 9 0.18 24.52 6.83
CA LEU A 9 -0.87 23.53 7.11
C LEU A 9 -0.35 22.40 8.02
N PRO A 10 -1.15 21.91 8.99
CA PRO A 10 -0.74 20.91 9.98
C PRO A 10 -0.75 19.47 9.42
N PHE A 11 -0.38 19.29 8.15
CA PHE A 11 -0.27 17.98 7.51
C PHE A 11 0.89 17.93 6.50
N SER A 12 1.40 16.72 6.28
CA SER A 12 2.59 16.48 5.46
C SER A 12 2.28 16.04 4.03
N THR A 13 1.03 15.70 3.72
CA THR A 13 0.60 15.19 2.42
C THR A 13 -0.72 15.81 1.97
N TRP A 14 -0.83 16.08 0.66
CA TRP A 14 -2.07 16.50 0.02
C TRP A 14 -3.01 15.30 -0.15
N SER A 15 -4.23 15.40 0.39
CA SER A 15 -5.36 14.58 -0.07
C SER A 15 -6.21 15.40 -1.03
N LEU A 16 -7.04 14.75 -1.86
CA LEU A 16 -7.91 15.44 -2.82
C LEU A 16 -8.82 16.46 -2.14
N THR A 17 -9.43 16.09 -1.02
CA THR A 17 -10.31 17.00 -0.25
C THR A 17 -9.55 18.20 0.30
N LYS A 18 -8.38 17.97 0.92
CA LYS A 18 -7.56 19.07 1.46
C LYS A 18 -7.08 20.02 0.37
N LEU A 19 -6.79 19.49 -0.82
CA LEU A 19 -6.40 20.31 -1.95
C LEU A 19 -7.59 21.11 -2.49
N ALA A 20 -8.78 20.52 -2.58
CA ALA A 20 -10.00 21.24 -2.97
C ALA A 20 -10.32 22.39 -1.99
N ASP A 21 -10.34 22.09 -0.68
CA ASP A 21 -10.59 23.09 0.37
C ASP A 21 -9.57 24.23 0.32
N PHE A 22 -8.29 23.89 0.10
CA PHE A 22 -7.22 24.87 0.00
C PHE A 22 -7.37 25.78 -1.24
N LEU A 23 -7.72 25.21 -2.40
CA LEU A 23 -7.91 25.99 -3.64
C LEU A 23 -9.09 26.96 -3.53
N VAL A 24 -10.14 26.58 -2.82
CA VAL A 24 -11.29 27.46 -2.53
C VAL A 24 -10.89 28.55 -1.53
N ALA A 25 -10.18 28.19 -0.44
CA ALA A 25 -9.75 29.15 0.58
C ALA A 25 -8.77 30.21 0.03
N GLU A 26 -7.89 29.82 -0.88
CA GLU A 26 -6.95 30.72 -1.57
C GLU A 26 -7.63 31.56 -2.66
N GLY A 27 -8.89 31.26 -3.01
CA GLY A 27 -9.66 31.97 -4.03
C GLY A 27 -9.22 31.65 -5.47
N VAL A 28 -8.54 30.53 -5.69
CA VAL A 28 -8.11 30.08 -7.02
C VAL A 28 -9.30 29.59 -7.83
N VAL A 29 -10.30 28.99 -7.18
CA VAL A 29 -11.54 28.51 -7.80
C VAL A 29 -12.72 28.74 -6.86
N ASP A 30 -13.88 29.17 -7.38
CA ASP A 30 -15.10 29.43 -6.60
C ASP A 30 -15.71 28.15 -5.99
N ASP A 31 -15.69 27.06 -6.74
CA ASP A 31 -16.08 25.71 -6.30
C ASP A 31 -15.36 24.67 -7.16
N THR A 32 -14.95 23.56 -6.56
CA THR A 32 -14.26 22.47 -7.29
C THR A 32 -14.74 21.12 -6.79
N SER A 33 -15.31 20.34 -7.71
CA SER A 33 -15.59 18.94 -7.42
C SER A 33 -14.31 18.12 -7.31
N HIS A 34 -14.30 17.16 -6.37
CA HIS A 34 -13.19 16.21 -6.22
C HIS A 34 -12.86 15.45 -7.51
N GLU A 35 -13.87 15.18 -8.34
CA GLU A 35 -13.71 14.46 -9.61
C GLU A 35 -13.05 15.33 -10.68
N GLY A 36 -13.42 16.61 -10.78
CA GLY A 36 -12.75 17.56 -11.66
C GLY A 36 -11.27 17.72 -11.29
N LEU A 37 -10.97 17.86 -9.99
CA LEU A 37 -9.61 17.91 -9.50
C LEU A 37 -8.83 16.62 -9.79
N ARG A 38 -9.47 15.45 -9.66
CA ARG A 38 -8.87 14.15 -9.99
C ARG A 38 -8.52 14.03 -11.47
N ILE A 39 -9.38 14.52 -12.37
CA ILE A 39 -9.13 14.53 -13.82
C ILE A 39 -7.98 15.48 -14.15
N LEU A 40 -8.02 16.72 -13.64
CA LEU A 40 -6.98 17.72 -13.87
C LEU A 40 -5.61 17.22 -13.41
N LEU A 41 -5.51 16.66 -12.19
CA LEU A 41 -4.26 16.10 -11.68
C LEU A 41 -3.75 14.96 -12.58
N ARG A 42 -4.65 14.15 -13.13
CA ARG A 42 -4.28 13.07 -14.06
C ARG A 42 -3.78 13.60 -15.40
N GLU A 43 -4.38 14.66 -15.93
CA GLU A 43 -3.94 15.34 -17.16
C GLU A 43 -2.55 15.98 -16.98
N GLU A 44 -2.31 16.60 -15.84
CA GLU A 44 -1.01 17.15 -15.43
C GLU A 44 0.03 16.07 -15.04
N GLY A 45 -0.32 14.79 -15.15
CA GLY A 45 0.56 13.67 -14.86
C GLY A 45 0.86 13.46 -13.37
N VAL A 46 0.08 14.04 -12.47
CA VAL A 46 0.18 13.86 -11.02
C VAL A 46 -0.60 12.62 -10.61
N PHE A 47 0.12 11.56 -10.25
CA PHE A 47 -0.45 10.30 -9.78
C PHE A 47 -0.06 10.01 -8.33
N PHE A 48 -0.94 9.31 -7.61
CA PHE A 48 -0.58 8.75 -6.31
C PHE A 48 0.52 7.71 -6.49
N GLN A 49 1.68 7.96 -5.90
CA GLN A 49 2.78 7.02 -5.93
C GLN A 49 2.49 5.87 -4.95
N ARG A 50 2.38 4.64 -5.45
CA ARG A 50 2.31 3.45 -4.59
C ARG A 50 3.68 3.19 -4.00
N LEU A 51 3.96 3.80 -2.84
CA LEU A 51 5.21 3.60 -2.13
C LEU A 51 5.18 2.28 -1.36
N LYS A 52 5.62 1.19 -1.99
CA LYS A 52 6.06 -0.01 -1.26
C LYS A 52 7.55 0.16 -0.95
N THR A 53 7.85 0.62 0.26
CA THR A 53 9.24 0.79 0.70
C THR A 53 9.60 -0.34 1.65
N TRP A 54 10.66 -1.08 1.32
CA TRP A 54 11.35 -1.92 2.29
C TRP A 54 12.27 -1.01 3.09
N LYS A 55 12.01 -0.90 4.40
CA LYS A 55 12.90 -0.17 5.31
C LYS A 55 13.87 -1.16 5.94
N THR A 56 15.16 -0.88 5.82
CA THR A 56 16.20 -1.57 6.57
C THR A 56 16.12 -1.13 8.03
N SER A 57 16.13 -2.09 8.96
CA SER A 57 16.20 -1.78 10.39
C SER A 57 17.57 -1.17 10.74
N ARG A 58 17.58 -0.16 11.62
CA ARG A 58 18.82 0.41 12.18
C ARG A 58 19.34 -0.34 13.41
N ASP A 59 18.65 -1.40 13.78
CA ASP A 59 18.97 -2.21 14.95
C ASP A 59 20.23 -3.05 14.71
N PRO A 60 21.29 -2.93 15.54
CA PRO A 60 22.50 -3.73 15.40
C PRO A 60 22.23 -5.23 15.55
N ASP A 61 21.18 -5.61 16.29
CA ASP A 61 20.79 -7.01 16.50
C ASP A 61 19.75 -7.50 15.48
N TYR A 62 19.46 -6.72 14.43
CA TYR A 62 18.45 -7.06 13.42
C TYR A 62 18.70 -8.45 12.82
N ALA A 63 19.96 -8.78 12.52
CA ALA A 63 20.33 -10.09 11.96
C ALA A 63 19.95 -11.24 12.91
N ALA A 64 20.27 -11.10 14.20
CA ALA A 64 19.96 -12.12 15.20
C ALA A 64 18.44 -12.28 15.40
N LYS A 65 17.70 -11.16 15.45
CA LYS A 65 16.23 -11.17 15.58
C LYS A 65 15.55 -11.78 14.35
N LYS A 66 16.01 -11.43 13.15
CA LYS A 66 15.52 -11.99 11.88
C LYS A 66 15.73 -13.49 11.83
N ALA A 67 16.94 -13.96 12.15
CA ALA A 67 17.27 -15.39 12.17
C ALA A 67 16.39 -16.17 13.16
N ARG A 68 16.14 -15.60 14.35
CA ARG A 68 15.22 -16.21 15.33
C ARG A 68 13.80 -16.34 14.78
N VAL A 69 13.27 -15.30 14.14
CA VAL A 69 11.92 -15.31 13.56
C VAL A 69 11.82 -16.32 12.41
N GLU A 70 12.81 -16.36 11.52
CA GLU A 70 12.88 -17.32 10.42
C GLU A 70 12.92 -18.77 10.92
N HIS A 71 13.69 -19.03 11.98
CA HIS A 71 13.73 -20.36 12.61
C HIS A 71 12.36 -20.79 13.18
N LEU A 72 11.62 -19.86 13.80
CA LEU A 72 10.27 -20.16 14.29
C LEU A 72 9.30 -20.49 13.16
N TYR A 73 9.40 -19.80 12.01
CA TYR A 73 8.60 -20.13 10.82
C TYR A 73 8.97 -21.49 10.25
N ALA A 74 10.25 -21.86 10.21
CA ALA A 74 10.68 -23.18 9.76
C ALA A 74 10.09 -24.31 10.65
N ILE A 75 10.11 -24.13 11.97
CA ILE A 75 9.48 -25.07 12.91
C ILE A 75 7.95 -25.12 12.70
N ALA A 76 7.31 -23.97 12.46
CA ALA A 76 5.88 -23.90 12.24
C ALA A 76 5.48 -24.60 10.92
N GLU A 77 6.27 -24.44 9.86
CA GLU A 77 6.10 -25.13 8.59
C GLU A 77 6.26 -26.65 8.74
N GLU A 78 7.26 -27.10 9.49
CA GLU A 78 7.47 -28.53 9.80
C GLU A 78 6.31 -29.14 10.61
N ARG A 79 5.70 -28.35 11.52
CA ARG A 79 4.50 -28.77 12.27
C ARG A 79 3.21 -28.68 11.43
N SER A 80 3.19 -27.85 10.40
CA SER A 80 2.05 -27.61 9.51
C SER A 80 2.03 -28.63 8.35
N TYR A 81 1.80 -29.90 8.68
CA TYR A 81 1.56 -31.05 7.79
C TYR A 81 2.73 -31.53 6.90
N PRO A 82 2.95 -32.86 6.79
CA PRO A 82 3.70 -33.39 5.66
C PRO A 82 2.90 -33.06 4.39
N ARG A 83 3.50 -32.30 3.46
CA ARG A 83 2.99 -32.15 2.10
C ARG A 83 2.66 -33.56 1.60
N PRO A 84 1.43 -33.88 1.16
CA PRO A 84 1.12 -35.24 0.75
C PRO A 84 1.98 -35.59 -0.47
N THR A 85 3.03 -36.37 -0.23
CA THR A 85 3.88 -36.95 -1.28
C THR A 85 3.16 -38.17 -1.86
N ASN A 86 1.94 -37.99 -2.34
CA ASN A 86 1.25 -39.01 -3.09
C ASN A 86 0.75 -38.42 -4.41
N ARG A 87 1.34 -38.92 -5.50
CA ARG A 87 1.04 -38.60 -6.91
C ARG A 87 -0.42 -38.88 -7.33
N LYS A 88 -1.28 -39.30 -6.40
CA LYS A 88 -2.69 -39.62 -6.64
C LYS A 88 -3.67 -38.50 -6.26
N TRP A 89 -3.27 -37.44 -5.56
CA TRP A 89 -4.21 -36.43 -5.05
C TRP A 89 -4.13 -35.06 -5.76
N SER A 90 -3.37 -34.95 -6.84
CA SER A 90 -3.25 -33.70 -7.60
C SER A 90 -4.52 -33.28 -8.38
N SER A 91 -5.60 -34.07 -8.35
CA SER A 91 -6.83 -33.76 -9.10
C SER A 91 -8.03 -33.32 -8.23
N ALA A 92 -7.88 -33.20 -6.90
CA ALA A 92 -9.04 -32.95 -6.04
C ALA A 92 -9.38 -31.45 -5.83
N TRP A 93 -8.52 -30.51 -6.23
CA TRP A 93 -8.75 -29.06 -5.99
C TRP A 93 -8.50 -28.21 -7.22
N THR A 94 -9.07 -28.60 -8.36
CA THR A 94 -9.33 -27.70 -9.47
C THR A 94 -10.65 -28.08 -10.13
N SER A 95 -11.77 -27.70 -9.53
CA SER A 95 -13.01 -27.29 -10.24
C SER A 95 -14.16 -27.08 -9.25
N SER A 96 -14.36 -25.84 -8.84
CA SER A 96 -15.71 -25.26 -8.74
C SER A 96 -15.58 -23.75 -8.64
N VAL A 97 -15.36 -23.13 -9.79
CA VAL A 97 -15.86 -21.78 -10.04
C VAL A 97 -17.13 -21.99 -10.87
N PRO A 98 -18.34 -21.68 -10.36
CA PRO A 98 -19.51 -21.63 -11.20
C PRO A 98 -19.47 -20.32 -11.99
N SER A 99 -19.40 -20.43 -13.32
CA SER A 99 -19.81 -19.33 -14.19
C SER A 99 -21.34 -19.31 -14.22
N THR A 100 -21.91 -18.18 -13.83
CA THR A 100 -23.19 -17.69 -14.36
C THR A 100 -23.04 -16.19 -14.56
#